data_AF-A0A8X7CRC9-F1
#
_entry.id   AF-A0A8X7CRC9-F1
#
_cell.length_a   1.000
_cell.length_b   1.000
_cell.length_c   1.000
_cell.angle_alpha   90.00
_cell.angle_beta   90.00
_cell.angle_gamma   90.00
#
_symmetry.space_group_name_H-M   'P 1'
#
loop_
_entity.id
_entity.type
_entity.pdbx_description
1 polymer ?
#
loop_
_entity_poly.entity_id
_entity_poly.type
_entity_poly.pdbx_seq_one_letter_code
_entity_poly.pdbx_strand_id
1 'polypeptide(L)'
;MVQKQKELVREQQELEREKERLDREFQLEKLSYFEGVAGGLGVSGDFEGLKNLMITDQLKRRVPGAAREQFVDIWVKSIVPCDLADKLEEYESVRAIYTEREAHSNDTRYKPTNNKFVSDNKGVSLQPKDTPFLSKAKLPKESNTGTNRSFKPKCFICENVEHFCSRMPEK
;
A
#
# COMPACT_ATOMS: atom_id res chain seq x y z
N MET A 1 48.18 -27.20 11.41
CA MET A 1 47.72 -25.80 11.29
C MET A 1 47.51 -25.39 9.83
N VAL A 2 48.50 -25.60 8.95
CA VAL A 2 48.44 -25.22 7.51
C VAL A 2 47.30 -25.91 6.74
N GLN A 3 47.01 -27.18 7.00
CA GLN A 3 45.94 -27.91 6.30
C GLN A 3 44.55 -27.28 6.54
N LYS A 4 44.25 -26.95 7.79
CA LYS A 4 42.98 -26.32 8.19
C LYS A 4 42.81 -24.95 7.53
N GLN A 5 43.89 -24.19 7.40
CA GLN A 5 43.87 -22.89 6.71
C GLN A 5 43.55 -23.04 5.21
N LYS A 6 44.10 -24.07 4.55
CA LYS A 6 43.84 -24.36 3.13
C LYS A 6 42.41 -24.84 2.86
N GLU A 7 41.79 -25.52 3.81
CA GLU A 7 40.38 -25.93 3.73
C GLU A 7 39.46 -24.72 3.89
N LEU A 8 39.73 -23.85 4.87
CA LEU A 8 38.93 -22.65 5.12
C LEU A 8 38.93 -21.67 3.93
N VAL A 9 40.07 -21.51 3.25
CA VAL A 9 40.17 -20.69 2.03
C VAL A 9 39.40 -21.33 0.87
N ARG A 10 39.40 -22.66 0.75
CA ARG A 10 38.63 -23.37 -0.28
C ARG A 10 37.13 -23.23 -0.07
N GLU A 11 36.67 -23.39 1.17
CA GLU A 11 35.26 -23.20 1.54
C GLU A 11 34.79 -21.75 1.28
N GLN A 12 35.61 -20.74 1.61
CA GLN A 12 35.30 -19.35 1.27
C GLN A 12 35.19 -19.10 -0.23
N GLN A 13 36.09 -19.68 -1.03
CA GLN A 13 36.01 -19.59 -2.48
C GLN A 13 34.77 -20.28 -3.06
N GLU A 14 34.35 -21.41 -2.47
CA GLU A 14 33.12 -22.10 -2.89
C GLU A 14 31.88 -21.26 -2.58
N LEU A 15 31.80 -20.66 -1.39
CA LEU A 15 30.71 -19.75 -1.03
C LEU A 15 30.64 -18.52 -1.93
N GLU A 16 31.78 -17.94 -2.31
CA GLU A 16 31.81 -16.81 -3.26
C GLU A 16 31.31 -17.23 -4.64
N ARG A 17 31.76 -18.38 -5.17
CA ARG A 17 31.29 -18.91 -6.45
C ARG A 17 29.79 -19.22 -6.42
N GLU A 18 29.30 -19.76 -5.32
CA GLU A 18 27.88 -20.03 -5.13
C GLU A 18 27.07 -18.73 -5.09
N LYS A 19 27.54 -17.72 -4.37
CA LYS A 19 26.91 -16.39 -4.35
C LYS A 19 26.84 -15.78 -5.74
N GLU A 20 27.92 -15.82 -6.53
CA GLU A 20 27.90 -15.33 -7.90
C GLU A 20 26.95 -16.12 -8.80
N ARG A 21 26.84 -17.43 -8.60
CA ARG A 21 25.89 -18.27 -9.34
C ARG A 21 24.46 -17.87 -9.02
N LEU A 22 24.12 -17.73 -7.73
CA LEU A 22 22.80 -17.32 -7.27
C LEU A 22 22.44 -15.91 -7.77
N ASP A 23 23.41 -14.98 -7.78
CA ASP A 23 23.21 -13.65 -8.34
C ASP A 23 22.87 -13.73 -9.84
N ARG A 24 23.63 -14.51 -10.62
CA ARG A 24 23.33 -14.74 -12.05
C ARG A 24 21.95 -15.36 -12.27
N GLU A 25 21.59 -16.39 -11.50
CA GLU A 25 20.27 -17.03 -11.57
C GLU A 25 19.15 -16.04 -11.25
N PHE A 26 19.33 -15.21 -10.23
CA PHE A 26 18.39 -14.17 -9.86
C PHE A 26 18.20 -13.13 -10.98
N GLN A 27 19.30 -12.67 -11.60
CA GLN A 27 19.20 -11.73 -12.72
C GLN A 27 18.42 -12.34 -13.90
N LEU A 28 18.71 -13.60 -14.25
CA LEU A 28 18.01 -14.31 -15.33
C LEU A 28 16.52 -14.50 -15.02
N GLU A 29 16.17 -14.83 -13.77
CA GLU A 29 14.78 -14.91 -13.32
C GLU A 29 14.06 -13.58 -13.51
N LYS A 30 14.69 -12.45 -13.13
CA LYS A 30 14.09 -11.12 -13.32
C LYS A 30 13.91 -10.77 -14.78
N LEU A 31 14.91 -11.05 -15.62
CA LEU A 31 14.81 -10.82 -17.06
C LEU A 31 13.66 -11.62 -17.67
N SER A 32 13.59 -12.92 -17.40
CA SER A 32 12.55 -13.80 -17.91
C SER A 32 11.15 -13.40 -17.42
N TYR A 33 11.03 -13.00 -16.14
CA TYR A 33 9.78 -12.49 -15.59
C TYR A 33 9.31 -11.22 -16.33
N PHE A 34 10.18 -10.22 -16.48
CA PHE A 34 9.81 -8.97 -17.14
C PHE A 34 9.49 -9.17 -18.62
N GLU A 35 10.22 -10.04 -19.31
CA GLU A 35 9.95 -10.40 -20.70
C GLU A 35 8.58 -11.08 -20.84
N GLY A 36 8.26 -12.02 -19.96
CA GLY A 36 6.95 -12.67 -19.92
C GLY A 36 5.81 -11.69 -19.61
N VAL A 37 6.02 -10.76 -18.67
CA VAL A 37 5.03 -9.71 -18.35
C VAL A 37 4.83 -8.76 -19.52
N ALA A 38 5.92 -8.22 -20.09
CA ALA A 38 5.84 -7.29 -21.21
C ALA A 38 5.20 -7.94 -22.44
N GLY A 39 5.57 -9.19 -22.74
CA GLY A 39 4.99 -9.98 -23.82
C GLY A 39 3.53 -10.34 -23.57
N GLY A 40 3.20 -10.80 -22.36
CA GLY A 40 1.83 -11.18 -21.99
C GLY A 40 0.85 -10.01 -21.95
N LEU A 41 1.34 -8.80 -21.69
CA LEU A 41 0.55 -7.57 -21.77
C LEU A 41 0.54 -6.95 -23.16
N GLY A 42 1.33 -7.46 -24.12
CA GLY A 42 1.41 -6.88 -25.45
C GLY A 42 1.94 -5.44 -25.45
N VAL A 43 2.88 -5.14 -24.54
CA VAL A 43 3.56 -3.84 -24.53
C VAL A 43 4.24 -3.64 -25.88
N SER A 44 4.03 -2.48 -26.50
CA SER A 44 4.39 -2.15 -27.89
C SER A 44 5.88 -2.21 -28.25
N GLY A 45 6.74 -2.71 -27.36
CA GLY A 45 8.19 -2.77 -27.54
C GLY A 45 8.87 -1.40 -27.60
N ASP A 46 8.11 -0.32 -27.43
CA ASP A 46 8.57 1.06 -27.46
C ASP A 46 8.73 1.65 -26.05
N PHE A 47 9.45 2.76 -25.98
CA PHE A 47 9.68 3.46 -24.72
C PHE A 47 8.38 3.96 -24.08
N GLU A 48 7.38 4.30 -24.89
CA GLU A 48 6.08 4.77 -24.41
C GLU A 48 5.32 3.67 -23.68
N GLY A 49 5.25 2.46 -24.25
CA GLY A 49 4.64 1.31 -23.63
C GLY A 49 5.32 0.93 -22.30
N LEU A 50 6.66 0.96 -22.27
CA LEU A 50 7.42 0.72 -21.04
C LEU A 50 7.15 1.79 -19.98
N LYS A 51 7.17 3.07 -20.35
CA LYS A 51 6.87 4.20 -19.46
C LYS A 51 5.47 4.06 -18.85
N ASN A 52 4.48 3.73 -19.67
CA ASN A 52 3.11 3.52 -19.24
C ASN A 52 3.01 2.34 -18.27
N LEU A 53 3.63 1.20 -18.58
CA LEU A 53 3.67 0.05 -17.66
C LEU A 53 4.29 0.42 -16.31
N MET A 54 5.43 1.12 -16.31
CA MET A 54 6.11 1.54 -15.07
C MET A 54 5.25 2.47 -14.22
N ILE A 55 4.62 3.48 -14.83
CA ILE A 55 3.75 4.42 -14.10
C ILE A 55 2.51 3.69 -13.55
N THR A 56 1.89 2.85 -14.37
CA THR A 56 0.73 2.04 -13.99
C THR A 56 1.05 1.12 -12.82
N ASP A 57 2.21 0.47 -12.82
CA ASP A 57 2.64 -0.36 -11.68
C ASP A 57 2.87 0.45 -10.40
N GLN A 58 3.36 1.69 -10.51
CA GLN A 58 3.47 2.58 -9.36
C GLN A 58 2.10 3.07 -8.86
N LEU A 59 1.13 3.25 -9.76
CA LEU A 59 -0.25 3.57 -9.38
C LEU A 59 -0.88 2.39 -8.62
N LYS A 60 -0.73 1.16 -9.15
CA LYS A 60 -1.22 -0.08 -8.51
C LYS A 60 -0.72 -0.24 -7.08
N ARG A 61 0.53 0.12 -6.78
CA ARG A 61 1.11 0.02 -5.41
C ARG A 61 0.46 0.95 -4.39
N ARG A 62 -0.14 2.07 -4.84
CA ARG A 62 -0.80 3.04 -3.95
C ARG A 62 -2.24 2.70 -3.61
N VAL A 63 -2.87 1.81 -4.36
CA VAL A 63 -4.29 1.46 -4.17
C VAL A 63 -4.45 0.48 -3.00
N PRO A 64 -5.35 0.77 -2.04
CA PRO A 64 -5.65 -0.13 -0.93
C PRO A 64 -6.13 -1.51 -1.40
N GLY A 65 -5.80 -2.56 -0.64
CA GLY A 65 -6.17 -3.95 -0.97
C GLY A 65 -7.68 -4.16 -1.19
N ALA A 66 -8.52 -3.55 -0.36
CA ALA A 66 -9.99 -3.64 -0.48
C ALA A 66 -10.53 -3.08 -1.81
N ALA A 67 -9.87 -2.05 -2.37
CA ALA A 67 -10.22 -1.54 -3.69
C ALA A 67 -9.72 -2.48 -4.79
N ARG A 68 -8.51 -3.02 -4.64
CA ARG A 68 -7.88 -3.93 -5.62
C ARG A 68 -8.71 -5.19 -5.88
N GLU A 69 -9.36 -5.75 -4.86
CA GLU A 69 -10.19 -6.96 -4.98
C GLU A 69 -11.34 -6.81 -5.97
N GLN A 70 -11.79 -5.58 -6.23
CA GLN A 70 -12.85 -5.31 -7.21
C GLN A 70 -12.37 -5.29 -8.66
N PHE A 71 -11.05 -5.26 -8.89
CA PHE A 71 -10.46 -5.04 -10.20
C PHE A 71 -9.58 -6.19 -10.69
N VAL A 72 -9.62 -7.38 -10.08
CA VAL A 72 -8.66 -8.47 -10.34
C VAL A 72 -8.46 -8.75 -11.85
N ASP A 73 -9.54 -8.79 -12.63
CA ASP A 73 -9.48 -9.06 -14.08
C ASP A 73 -8.85 -7.92 -14.91
N ILE A 74 -9.03 -6.68 -14.45
CA ILE A 74 -8.54 -5.47 -15.12
C ILE A 74 -7.13 -5.13 -14.65
N TRP A 75 -6.81 -5.49 -13.41
CA TRP A 75 -5.57 -5.14 -12.71
C TRP A 75 -4.32 -5.64 -13.41
N VAL A 76 -4.38 -6.88 -13.89
CA VAL A 76 -3.27 -7.49 -14.63
C VAL A 76 -3.14 -6.84 -16.00
N LYS A 77 -4.25 -6.56 -16.67
CA LYS A 77 -4.30 -6.07 -18.07
C LYS A 77 -4.06 -4.57 -18.22
N SER A 78 -4.13 -3.79 -17.14
CA SER A 78 -3.95 -2.34 -17.24
C SER A 78 -2.49 -1.98 -17.48
N ILE A 79 -2.22 -1.38 -18.64
CA ILE A 79 -0.90 -0.86 -19.05
C ILE A 79 -0.93 0.67 -19.06
N VAL A 80 -2.06 1.26 -19.49
CA VAL A 80 -2.24 2.70 -19.60
C VAL A 80 -2.61 3.28 -18.23
N PRO A 81 -1.84 4.25 -17.71
CA PRO A 81 -2.08 4.80 -16.37
C PRO A 81 -3.42 5.53 -16.25
N CYS A 82 -3.81 6.30 -17.26
CA CYS A 82 -5.06 7.07 -17.27
C CYS A 82 -6.27 6.15 -17.16
N ASP A 83 -6.34 5.11 -18.00
CA ASP A 83 -7.44 4.14 -17.97
C ASP A 83 -7.62 3.46 -16.61
N LEU A 84 -6.52 3.22 -15.88
CA LEU A 84 -6.59 2.68 -14.52
C LEU A 84 -7.03 3.74 -13.52
N ALA A 85 -6.56 4.98 -13.65
CA ALA A 85 -6.94 6.09 -12.78
C ALA A 85 -8.43 6.41 -12.89
N ASP A 86 -8.97 6.50 -14.11
CA ASP A 86 -10.38 6.80 -14.36
C ASP A 86 -11.30 5.77 -13.71
N LYS A 87 -10.96 4.47 -13.83
CA LYS A 87 -11.71 3.38 -13.20
C LYS A 87 -11.65 3.42 -11.67
N LEU A 88 -10.51 3.80 -11.10
CA LEU A 88 -10.38 3.95 -9.66
C LEU A 88 -11.21 5.12 -9.16
N GLU A 89 -11.21 6.26 -9.86
CA GLU A 89 -12.03 7.42 -9.54
C GLU A 89 -13.53 7.10 -9.62
N GLU A 90 -13.96 6.41 -10.68
CA GLU A 90 -15.34 5.95 -10.82
C GLU A 90 -15.75 5.09 -9.63
N TYR A 91 -14.93 4.10 -9.25
CA TYR A 91 -15.21 3.25 -8.11
C TYR A 91 -15.26 4.01 -6.78
N GLU A 92 -14.35 4.97 -6.57
CA GLU A 92 -14.38 5.80 -5.36
C GLU A 92 -15.62 6.67 -5.29
N SER A 93 -16.08 7.22 -6.42
CA SER A 93 -17.32 8.00 -6.48
C SER A 93 -18.53 7.16 -6.07
N VAL A 94 -18.63 5.94 -6.57
CA VAL A 94 -19.70 4.99 -6.24
C VAL A 94 -19.61 4.60 -4.76
N ARG A 95 -18.42 4.25 -4.29
CA ARG A 95 -18.19 3.88 -2.88
C ARG A 95 -18.55 5.02 -1.93
N ALA A 96 -18.21 6.25 -2.27
CA ALA A 96 -18.53 7.44 -1.48
C ALA A 96 -20.05 7.59 -1.27
N ILE A 97 -20.84 7.44 -2.35
CA ILE A 97 -22.31 7.51 -2.29
C ILE A 97 -22.89 6.44 -1.34
N TYR A 98 -22.40 5.20 -1.41
CA TYR A 98 -22.84 4.14 -0.50
C TYR A 98 -22.49 4.45 0.96
N THR A 99 -21.26 4.90 1.23
CA THR A 99 -20.83 5.24 2.58
C THR A 99 -21.59 6.44 3.17
N GLU A 100 -21.93 7.44 2.35
CA GLU A 100 -22.70 8.60 2.77
C GLU A 100 -24.15 8.21 3.10
N ARG A 101 -24.78 7.36 2.27
CA ARG A 101 -26.11 6.81 2.55
C ARG A 101 -26.14 5.99 3.84
N GLU A 102 -25.12 5.18 4.11
CA GLU A 102 -25.02 4.42 5.37
C GLU A 102 -24.82 5.34 6.58
N ALA A 103 -24.04 6.41 6.44
CA ALA A 103 -23.87 7.40 7.50
C ALA A 103 -25.20 8.13 7.83
N HIS A 104 -25.94 8.57 6.81
CA HIS A 104 -27.24 9.23 7.00
C HIS A 104 -28.35 8.28 7.47
N SER A 105 -28.29 7.00 7.12
CA SER A 105 -29.22 5.98 7.63
C SER A 105 -29.01 5.70 9.12
N ASN A 106 -27.82 5.96 9.67
CA ASN A 106 -27.52 5.71 11.08
C ASN A 106 -27.80 6.92 12.00
N ASP A 107 -28.01 8.12 11.45
CA ASP A 107 -28.34 9.35 12.20
C ASP A 107 -29.82 9.41 12.64
N THR A 108 -30.68 8.51 12.16
CA THR A 108 -32.09 8.46 12.59
C THR A 108 -32.33 7.65 13.87
N ARG A 109 -31.29 7.07 14.49
CA ARG A 109 -31.43 6.36 15.77
C ARG A 109 -31.13 7.26 16.97
N TYR A 110 -32.21 7.89 17.45
CA TYR A 110 -32.49 8.26 18.85
C TYR A 110 -31.70 9.45 19.46
N LYS A 111 -32.29 10.65 19.40
CA LYS A 111 -32.11 11.67 20.44
C LYS A 111 -33.26 11.54 21.43
N PRO A 112 -33.06 11.07 22.68
CA PRO A 112 -34.09 11.22 23.69
C PRO A 112 -34.14 12.70 24.07
N THR A 113 -35.24 13.36 23.71
CA THR A 113 -35.59 14.66 24.27
C THR A 113 -35.90 14.42 25.75
N ASN A 114 -35.13 14.98 26.67
CA ASN A 114 -35.47 14.90 28.09
C ASN A 114 -35.53 16.31 28.67
N ASN A 115 -36.75 16.82 28.82
CA ASN A 115 -37.04 18.03 29.58
C ASN A 115 -37.69 17.64 30.92
N LYS A 116 -36.93 17.92 32.00
CA LYS A 116 -37.30 18.24 33.39
C LYS A 116 -38.13 17.23 34.19
N PHE A 117 -37.60 16.76 35.32
CA PHE A 117 -38.01 17.14 36.69
C PHE A 117 -37.11 16.49 37.77
N VAL A 118 -36.99 17.17 38.91
CA VAL A 118 -36.09 17.01 40.06
C VAL A 118 -36.44 15.82 40.97
N SER A 119 -35.46 15.14 41.57
CA SER A 119 -35.53 14.63 42.97
C SER A 119 -34.16 14.09 43.47
N ASP A 120 -33.99 14.17 44.79
CA ASP A 120 -32.77 14.24 45.59
C ASP A 120 -32.01 12.93 45.87
N ASN A 121 -30.75 13.15 46.27
CA ASN A 121 -29.74 12.23 46.84
C ASN A 121 -30.26 11.04 47.68
N LYS A 122 -29.55 9.89 47.58
CA LYS A 122 -28.91 9.13 48.69
C LYS A 122 -28.34 7.79 48.18
N GLY A 123 -27.11 7.44 48.58
CA GLY A 123 -26.79 6.05 48.93
C GLY A 123 -25.48 5.40 48.44
N VAL A 124 -24.44 5.51 49.27
CA VAL A 124 -23.48 4.46 49.69
C VAL A 124 -22.47 3.84 48.70
N SER A 125 -21.20 4.05 49.08
CA SER A 125 -19.93 3.43 48.67
C SER A 125 -19.82 1.93 48.98
N LEU A 126 -19.21 1.13 48.09
CA LEU A 126 -18.39 -0.04 48.44
C LEU A 126 -17.21 -0.18 47.44
N GLN A 127 -15.99 -0.24 47.99
CA GLN A 127 -14.68 -0.37 47.33
C GLN A 127 -14.24 -1.87 47.22
N PRO A 128 -12.98 -2.24 46.91
CA PRO A 128 -12.55 -2.97 45.70
C PRO A 128 -12.01 -4.39 46.02
N LYS A 129 -11.69 -5.23 45.02
CA LYS A 129 -10.80 -6.40 45.23
C LYS A 129 -9.89 -6.68 44.02
N ASP A 130 -8.61 -6.80 44.34
CA ASP A 130 -7.45 -6.95 43.46
C ASP A 130 -7.17 -8.40 43.01
N THR A 131 -6.79 -8.55 41.71
CA THR A 131 -5.72 -9.37 41.07
C THR A 131 -5.59 -10.91 41.33
N PRO A 132 -4.93 -11.76 40.47
CA PRO A 132 -3.83 -11.44 39.55
C PRO A 132 -3.70 -12.19 38.17
N PHE A 133 -2.99 -11.51 37.26
CA PHE A 133 -1.97 -12.00 36.30
C PHE A 133 -2.31 -13.01 35.18
N LEU A 134 -2.33 -12.52 33.92
CA LEU A 134 -1.38 -13.00 32.90
C LEU A 134 -1.18 -11.93 31.81
N SER A 135 0.08 -11.55 31.64
CA SER A 135 0.58 -10.55 30.70
C SER A 135 0.41 -10.99 29.24
N LYS A 136 -0.14 -10.11 28.39
CA LYS A 136 0.14 -10.12 26.95
C LYS A 136 0.75 -8.78 26.58
N ALA A 137 1.97 -8.87 26.08
CA ALA A 137 2.77 -7.76 25.60
C ALA A 137 1.96 -6.88 24.64
N LYS A 138 2.04 -5.56 24.84
CA LYS A 138 1.53 -4.57 23.90
C LYS A 138 2.36 -4.68 22.62
N LEU A 139 1.78 -5.26 21.57
CA LEU A 139 2.22 -4.98 20.20
C LEU A 139 2.06 -3.47 19.97
N PRO A 140 3.02 -2.79 19.34
CA PRO A 140 2.87 -1.38 19.02
C PRO A 140 1.61 -1.20 18.18
N LYS A 141 0.66 -0.41 18.70
CA LYS A 141 -0.40 0.17 17.89
C LYS A 141 0.32 1.04 16.87
N GLU A 142 0.46 0.56 15.64
CA GLU A 142 0.80 1.41 14.51
C GLU A 142 -0.30 2.46 14.43
N SER A 143 0.03 3.64 14.96
CA SER A 143 -0.79 4.80 14.81
C SER A 143 -0.80 5.12 13.32
N ASN A 144 -1.93 4.89 12.66
CA ASN A 144 -2.30 5.59 11.45
C ASN A 144 -2.48 7.08 11.79
N THR A 145 -1.39 7.75 12.18
CA THR A 145 -1.29 9.19 12.11
C THR A 145 -1.11 9.51 10.65
N GLY A 146 -2.20 9.94 10.03
CA GLY A 146 -2.19 10.61 8.75
C GLY A 146 -1.11 11.69 8.77
N THR A 147 0.00 11.39 8.13
CA THR A 147 0.83 12.45 7.59
C THR A 147 0.42 12.54 6.13
N ASN A 148 -0.48 13.48 5.85
CA ASN A 148 -0.46 14.19 4.57
C ASN A 148 0.94 14.84 4.46
N ARG A 149 1.99 14.03 4.23
CA ARG A 149 3.21 14.57 3.67
C ARG A 149 2.79 14.98 2.28
N SER A 150 2.62 16.28 2.03
CA SER A 150 2.41 16.78 0.68
C SER A 150 3.62 16.33 -0.13
N PHE A 151 3.49 15.21 -0.84
CA PHE A 151 4.52 14.75 -1.74
C PHE A 151 4.61 15.82 -2.82
N LYS A 152 5.65 16.66 -2.73
CA LYS A 152 5.94 17.67 -3.74
C LYS A 152 6.90 17.03 -4.73
N PRO A 153 6.41 16.51 -5.88
CA PRO A 153 7.30 15.92 -6.84
C PRO A 153 8.26 17.00 -7.37
N LYS A 154 9.54 16.67 -7.40
CA LYS A 154 10.59 17.49 -7.99
C LYS A 154 11.00 16.87 -9.31
N CYS A 155 11.36 17.71 -10.28
CA CYS A 155 11.95 17.21 -11.51
C CYS A 155 13.24 16.46 -11.23
N PHE A 156 13.40 15.31 -11.88
CA PHE A 156 14.60 14.49 -11.75
C PHE A 156 15.86 15.15 -12.35
N ILE A 157 15.70 16.06 -13.31
CA ILE A 157 16.84 16.70 -14.02
C ILE A 157 17.31 17.97 -13.30
N CYS A 158 16.39 18.81 -12.83
CA CYS A 158 16.73 20.13 -12.29
C CYS A 158 16.19 20.41 -10.89
N GLU A 159 15.61 19.41 -10.22
CA GLU A 159 15.09 19.46 -8.84
C GLU A 159 14.00 20.52 -8.56
N ASN A 160 13.56 21.25 -9.58
CA ASN A 160 12.50 22.25 -9.46
C ASN A 160 11.11 21.58 -9.44
N VAL A 161 10.20 22.16 -8.66
CA VAL A 161 8.81 21.71 -8.47
C VAL A 161 7.84 22.35 -9.48
N GLU A 162 8.22 23.45 -10.13
CA GLU A 162 7.28 24.30 -10.88
C GLU A 162 6.84 23.76 -12.25
N HIS A 163 7.62 22.85 -12.86
CA HIS A 163 7.28 22.25 -14.17
C HIS A 163 6.91 20.78 -14.05
N PHE A 164 6.76 20.25 -12.83
CA PHE A 164 6.19 18.93 -12.64
C PHE A 164 4.70 19.03 -13.01
N CYS A 165 4.37 18.45 -14.16
CA CYS A 165 3.11 18.57 -14.89
C CYS A 165 1.88 18.77 -13.99
N SER A 166 1.33 19.98 -13.97
CA SER A 166 0.21 20.37 -13.09
C SER A 166 -1.18 20.16 -13.70
N ARG A 167 -1.27 19.66 -14.94
CA ARG A 167 -2.51 19.21 -15.60
C ARG A 167 -2.15 18.59 -16.94
N MET A 168 -2.66 17.39 -17.23
CA MET A 168 -2.68 16.85 -18.59
C MET A 168 -3.41 17.86 -19.50
N PRO A 169 -2.91 18.17 -20.70
CA PRO A 169 -3.72 18.89 -21.68
C PRO A 169 -4.87 17.98 -22.13
N GLU A 170 -6.11 18.44 -21.91
CA GLU A 170 -7.30 17.85 -22.53
C GLU A 170 -7.14 17.91 -24.05
N LYS A 171 -7.39 16.78 -24.73
CA LYS A 171 -7.40 16.69 -26.19
C LYS A 171 -8.67 17.31 -26.77
#